data_AF-A0A936TDF9-F1
#
_entry.id   AF-A0A936TDF9-F1
#
_cell.length_a   1.000
_cell.length_b   1.000
_cell.length_c   1.000
_cell.angle_alpha   90.00
_cell.angle_beta   90.00
_cell.angle_gamma   90.00
#
_symmetry.space_group_name_H-M   'P 1'
#
loop_
_entity.id
_entity.type
_entity.pdbx_description
1 polymer ?
#
loop_
_entity_poly.entity_id
_entity_poly.type
_entity_poly.pdbx_seq_one_letter_code
_entity_poly.pdbx_strand_id
1 'polypeptide(L)'
;MTTNAKSDNDSFLVIKLFESLLIVGMLFGVLSVAGVLIDKPALGLYGDSSPFVDAEPTFPVEFGDNQATIVSDNEQINPAYSQAPVEIGKPVTARFTFIEPRPDQRVIWVIWQVSGPLLVLAGLWLVYSVVRSARLGDPFVARNERRLWTLAGLIAVGGTGYSMLTGVAEMLMLRRSAAAGLTEMVFTVSFLPLVAGLGVAVLAWVWHVGISLQDEVAGTI
;
A
#
# COMPACT_ATOMS: atom_id res chain seq x y z
N MET A 1 25.46 43.93 2.06
CA MET A 1 25.68 43.05 0.88
C MET A 1 25.98 41.59 1.27
N THR A 2 25.59 41.13 2.48
CA THR A 2 25.93 39.80 3.03
C THR A 2 24.72 38.86 3.18
N THR A 3 23.51 39.31 2.87
CA THR A 3 22.27 38.55 3.04
C THR A 3 22.04 37.49 1.95
N ASN A 4 22.55 37.68 0.73
CA ASN A 4 22.32 36.73 -0.37
C ASN A 4 23.08 35.41 -0.23
N ALA A 5 24.29 35.40 0.35
CA ALA A 5 25.09 34.19 0.47
C ALA A 5 24.52 33.16 1.47
N LYS A 6 23.72 33.61 2.45
CA LYS A 6 23.10 32.73 3.44
C LYS A 6 21.87 31.98 2.87
N SER A 7 21.07 32.66 2.05
CA SER A 7 19.86 32.09 1.42
C SER A 7 20.15 30.93 0.46
N ASP A 8 21.24 31.04 -0.32
CA ASP A 8 21.64 29.97 -1.25
C ASP A 8 22.13 28.72 -0.52
N ASN A 9 22.87 28.90 0.58
CA ASN A 9 23.41 27.79 1.35
C ASN A 9 22.30 27.00 2.07
N ASP A 10 21.28 27.69 2.59
CA ASP A 10 20.14 27.06 3.27
C ASP A 10 19.29 26.23 2.29
N SER A 11 19.06 26.76 1.09
CA SER A 11 18.28 26.08 0.03
C SER A 11 18.99 24.80 -0.45
N PHE A 12 20.31 24.86 -0.60
CA PHE A 12 21.12 23.71 -1.00
C PHE A 12 21.16 22.60 0.06
N LEU A 13 21.22 22.97 1.34
CA LEU A 13 21.17 22.01 2.46
C LEU A 13 19.82 21.28 2.53
N VAL A 14 18.71 22.01 2.34
CA VAL A 14 17.36 21.42 2.35
C VAL A 14 17.19 20.40 1.22
N ILE A 15 17.64 20.74 0.00
CA ILE A 15 17.55 19.82 -1.16
C ILE A 15 18.37 18.55 -0.92
N LYS A 16 19.59 18.67 -0.36
CA LYS A 16 20.43 17.51 -0.03
C LYS A 16 19.81 16.62 1.05
N LEU A 17 19.22 17.23 2.08
CA LEU A 17 18.54 16.49 3.14
C LEU A 17 17.35 15.71 2.58
N PHE A 18 16.54 16.35 1.73
CA PHE A 18 15.41 15.71 1.08
C PHE A 18 15.84 14.55 0.17
N GLU A 19 16.89 14.75 -0.65
CA GLU A 19 17.47 13.70 -1.49
C GLU A 19 17.94 12.49 -0.66
N SER A 20 18.60 12.74 0.47
CA SER A 20 19.08 11.70 1.39
C SER A 20 17.92 10.91 2.02
N LEU A 21 16.85 11.60 2.42
CA LEU A 21 15.64 10.97 2.95
C LEU A 21 14.96 10.07 1.91
N LEU A 22 14.92 10.49 0.64
CA LEU A 22 14.38 9.66 -0.44
C LEU A 22 15.20 8.40 -0.67
N ILE A 23 16.53 8.48 -0.62
CA ILE A 23 17.42 7.32 -0.74
C ILE A 23 17.18 6.34 0.41
N VAL A 24 17.07 6.84 1.63
CA VAL A 24 16.74 6.02 2.80
C VAL A 24 15.39 5.35 2.62
N GLY A 25 14.36 6.10 2.19
CA GLY A 25 13.04 5.54 1.89
C GLY A 25 13.07 4.45 0.82
N MET A 26 13.85 4.62 -0.24
CA MET A 26 14.04 3.58 -1.27
C MET A 26 14.75 2.35 -0.72
N LEU A 27 15.77 2.51 0.13
CA LEU A 27 16.43 1.37 0.79
C LEU A 27 15.45 0.58 1.66
N PHE A 28 14.62 1.26 2.45
CA PHE A 28 13.56 0.60 3.22
C PHE A 28 12.54 -0.11 2.33
N GLY A 29 12.16 0.49 1.19
CA GLY A 29 11.27 -0.17 0.22
C GLY A 29 11.88 -1.43 -0.38
N VAL A 30 13.17 -1.40 -0.74
CA VAL A 30 13.89 -2.59 -1.25
C VAL A 30 13.99 -3.66 -0.18
N LEU A 31 14.30 -3.29 1.06
CA LEU A 31 14.33 -4.22 2.20
C LEU A 31 12.94 -4.80 2.50
N SER A 32 11.87 -4.03 2.31
CA SER A 32 10.49 -4.51 2.43
C SER A 32 10.18 -5.59 1.38
N VAL A 33 10.52 -5.35 0.10
CA VAL A 33 10.38 -6.36 -0.96
C VAL A 33 11.23 -7.59 -0.67
N ALA A 34 12.50 -7.41 -0.30
CA ALA A 34 13.40 -8.50 0.04
C ALA A 34 12.88 -9.29 1.24
N GLY A 35 12.37 -8.62 2.27
CA GLY A 35 11.74 -9.26 3.43
C GLY A 35 10.55 -10.11 3.03
N VAL A 36 9.67 -9.63 2.14
CA VAL A 36 8.57 -10.45 1.61
C VAL A 36 9.09 -11.67 0.83
N LEU A 37 10.21 -11.55 0.12
CA LEU A 37 10.77 -12.68 -0.64
C LEU A 37 11.56 -13.67 0.23
N ILE A 38 12.19 -13.19 1.31
CA ILE A 38 13.08 -13.97 2.19
C ILE A 38 12.31 -14.58 3.37
N ASP A 39 11.54 -13.76 4.09
CA ASP A 39 10.84 -14.14 5.34
C ASP A 39 9.49 -14.81 5.07
N LYS A 40 8.91 -14.58 3.90
CA LYS A 40 7.66 -15.20 3.47
C LYS A 40 7.95 -16.11 2.28
N PRO A 41 8.18 -17.41 2.51
CA PRO A 41 8.55 -18.32 1.45
C PRO A 41 7.30 -18.63 0.63
N ALA A 42 7.07 -17.78 -0.37
CA ALA A 42 6.42 -18.12 -1.63
C ALA A 42 6.76 -19.55 -2.11
N LEU A 43 7.99 -19.99 -1.80
CA LEU A 43 8.67 -21.19 -2.28
C LEU A 43 8.89 -22.28 -1.21
N GLY A 44 8.37 -22.12 0.01
CA GLY A 44 8.43 -23.15 1.07
C GLY A 44 9.82 -23.50 1.65
N LEU A 45 10.77 -22.56 1.73
CA LEU A 45 12.15 -22.85 2.13
C LEU A 45 12.48 -22.65 3.63
N TYR A 46 11.76 -21.81 4.39
CA TYR A 46 11.97 -21.65 5.84
C TYR A 46 10.80 -20.96 6.56
N GLY A 47 10.30 -21.52 7.67
CA GLY A 47 9.30 -20.90 8.56
C GLY A 47 7.83 -21.28 8.32
N ASP A 48 7.03 -21.27 9.39
CA ASP A 48 5.57 -21.48 9.38
C ASP A 48 4.85 -20.15 9.12
N SER A 49 4.92 -19.67 7.88
CA SER A 49 4.21 -18.47 7.43
C SER A 49 3.16 -18.83 6.39
N SER A 50 2.13 -19.53 6.86
CA SER A 50 0.88 -19.74 6.16
C SER A 50 0.31 -18.39 5.66
N PRO A 51 -0.08 -18.28 4.38
CA PRO A 51 -0.81 -17.13 3.88
C PRO A 51 -2.03 -16.86 4.77
N PHE A 52 -2.36 -15.58 4.94
CA PHE A 52 -3.54 -15.18 5.68
C PHE A 52 -4.29 -14.08 4.92
N VAL A 53 -5.59 -14.01 5.16
CA VAL A 53 -6.49 -12.98 4.66
C VAL A 53 -7.34 -12.51 5.83
N ASP A 54 -7.41 -11.20 6.03
CA ASP A 54 -8.29 -10.58 7.02
C ASP A 54 -9.58 -10.17 6.29
N ALA A 55 -10.73 -10.73 6.68
CA ALA A 55 -12.01 -10.48 6.02
C ALA A 55 -13.17 -10.40 7.03
N GLU A 56 -14.25 -9.69 6.68
CA GLU A 56 -15.45 -9.65 7.51
C GLU A 56 -16.26 -10.95 7.33
N PRO A 57 -16.54 -11.70 8.41
CA PRO A 57 -17.35 -12.89 8.34
C PRO A 57 -18.83 -12.52 8.20
N THR A 58 -19.55 -13.27 7.37
CA THR A 58 -21.01 -13.17 7.29
C THR A 58 -21.62 -13.82 8.53
N PHE A 59 -22.42 -13.06 9.27
CA PHE A 59 -23.18 -13.58 10.40
C PHE A 59 -24.53 -14.14 9.93
N PRO A 60 -25.04 -15.23 10.55
CA PRO A 60 -24.45 -15.92 11.69
C PRO A 60 -23.29 -16.84 11.28
N VAL A 61 -22.16 -16.74 12.00
CA VAL A 61 -21.11 -17.76 11.93
C VAL A 61 -21.63 -18.96 12.71
N GLU A 62 -22.01 -20.02 12.01
CA GLU A 62 -22.23 -21.32 12.64
C GLU A 62 -20.88 -21.84 13.11
N PHE A 63 -20.51 -21.54 14.35
CA PHE A 63 -19.50 -22.30 15.04
C PHE A 63 -20.07 -23.71 15.15
N GLY A 64 -19.61 -24.64 14.31
CA GLY A 64 -20.04 -26.04 14.37
C GLY A 64 -19.96 -26.55 15.81
N ASP A 65 -20.80 -27.54 16.15
CA ASP A 65 -21.16 -28.13 17.46
C ASP A 65 -20.06 -28.30 18.56
N ASN A 66 -18.84 -27.85 18.34
CA ASN A 66 -17.78 -27.64 19.30
C ASN A 66 -18.05 -26.45 20.27
N GLN A 67 -19.31 -26.07 20.52
CA GLN A 67 -19.58 -25.50 21.84
C GLN A 67 -19.27 -26.61 22.83
N ALA A 68 -18.24 -26.41 23.64
CA ALA A 68 -17.89 -27.35 24.70
C ALA A 68 -19.15 -27.57 25.55
N THR A 69 -19.88 -28.64 25.25
CA THR A 69 -20.96 -29.14 26.10
C THR A 69 -20.23 -29.79 27.25
N ILE A 70 -19.80 -28.97 28.21
CA ILE A 70 -19.31 -29.46 29.48
C ILE A 70 -20.57 -29.96 30.18
N VAL A 71 -20.85 -31.25 30.03
CA VAL A 71 -21.76 -31.96 30.92
C VAL A 71 -21.14 -31.88 32.30
N SER A 72 -21.61 -30.93 33.10
CA SER A 72 -21.22 -30.78 34.49
C SER A 72 -21.98 -31.82 35.30
N ASP A 73 -21.31 -32.92 35.62
CA ASP A 73 -21.83 -33.98 36.49
C ASP A 73 -22.00 -33.55 37.96
N ASN A 74 -21.87 -32.27 38.28
CA ASN A 74 -22.22 -31.74 39.60
C ASN A 74 -22.76 -30.31 39.50
N GLU A 75 -23.83 -30.05 40.26
CA GLU A 75 -24.55 -28.78 40.42
C GLU A 75 -23.67 -27.65 41.00
N GLN A 76 -22.74 -27.13 40.22
CA GLN A 76 -22.17 -25.80 40.44
C GLN A 76 -22.28 -25.00 39.16
N ILE A 77 -23.33 -24.18 39.11
CA ILE A 77 -23.53 -23.15 38.08
C ILE A 77 -22.34 -22.20 38.17
N ASN A 78 -21.43 -22.31 37.21
CA ASN A 78 -20.29 -21.41 37.09
C ASN A 78 -20.83 -20.00 36.75
N PRO A 79 -20.63 -18.98 37.60
CA PRO A 79 -21.22 -17.65 37.40
C PRO A 79 -20.66 -16.88 36.19
N ALA A 80 -19.71 -17.46 35.45
CA ALA A 80 -19.18 -16.88 34.22
C ALA A 80 -20.22 -16.74 33.07
N TYR A 81 -21.40 -17.38 33.19
CA TYR A 81 -22.43 -17.36 32.15
C TYR A 81 -23.67 -16.50 32.47
N SER A 82 -23.65 -15.68 33.52
CA SER A 82 -24.78 -14.78 33.87
C SER A 82 -24.72 -13.41 33.19
N GLN A 83 -23.79 -13.18 32.26
CA GLN A 83 -23.76 -11.94 31.49
C GLN A 83 -24.72 -12.05 30.32
N ALA A 84 -25.53 -11.01 30.12
CA ALA A 84 -26.37 -10.88 28.93
C ALA A 84 -25.51 -11.06 27.67
N PRO A 85 -26.06 -11.65 26.58
CA PRO A 85 -25.33 -11.81 25.33
C PRO A 85 -24.61 -10.52 24.95
N VAL A 86 -23.29 -10.59 24.79
CA VAL A 86 -22.50 -9.43 24.41
C VAL A 86 -22.74 -9.18 22.93
N GLU A 87 -23.35 -8.04 22.60
CA GLU A 87 -23.43 -7.57 21.23
C GLU A 87 -22.02 -7.22 20.73
N ILE A 88 -21.52 -8.02 19.79
CA ILE A 88 -20.26 -7.68 19.12
C ILE A 88 -20.55 -6.54 18.15
N GLY A 89 -20.02 -5.36 18.46
CA GLY A 89 -20.12 -4.20 17.57
C GLY A 89 -19.52 -4.52 16.20
N LYS A 90 -20.30 -4.35 15.14
CA LYS A 90 -19.76 -4.37 13.77
C LYS A 90 -18.85 -3.14 13.57
N PRO A 91 -17.76 -3.23 12.80
CA PRO A 91 -17.29 -4.38 12.01
C PRO A 91 -16.40 -5.35 12.79
N VAL A 92 -16.53 -6.66 12.51
CA VAL A 92 -15.66 -7.72 13.06
C VAL A 92 -14.75 -8.22 11.96
N THR A 93 -13.44 -8.03 12.09
CA THR A 93 -12.47 -8.57 11.14
C THR A 93 -11.98 -9.93 11.63
N ALA A 94 -12.19 -10.98 10.83
CA ALA A 94 -11.69 -12.33 11.11
C ALA A 94 -10.44 -12.62 10.27
N ARG A 95 -9.43 -13.25 10.88
CA ARG A 95 -8.22 -13.69 10.20
C ARG A 95 -8.35 -15.14 9.75
N PHE A 96 -8.29 -15.37 8.45
CA PHE A 96 -8.27 -16.70 7.84
C PHE A 96 -6.84 -17.10 7.50
N THR A 97 -6.32 -18.11 8.19
CA THR A 97 -4.97 -18.64 7.98
C THR A 97 -5.04 -19.94 7.18
N PHE A 98 -4.28 -20.04 6.09
CA PHE A 98 -4.29 -21.19 5.19
C PHE A 98 -3.20 -22.19 5.58
N ILE A 99 -3.59 -23.29 6.24
CA ILE A 99 -2.67 -24.31 6.78
C ILE A 99 -1.93 -25.07 5.66
N GLU A 100 -2.62 -25.41 4.57
CA GLU A 100 -2.03 -26.05 3.37
C GLU A 100 -2.36 -25.26 2.10
N PRO A 101 -1.66 -24.15 1.83
CA PRO A 101 -1.96 -23.30 0.68
C PRO A 101 -1.45 -23.96 -0.60
N ARG A 102 -2.29 -23.96 -1.64
CA ARG A 102 -1.93 -24.46 -2.96
C ARG A 102 -0.86 -23.57 -3.63
N PRO A 103 -0.05 -24.09 -4.57
CA PRO A 103 1.03 -23.32 -5.21
C PRO A 103 0.56 -22.02 -5.90
N ASP A 104 -0.61 -22.05 -6.53
CA ASP A 104 -1.27 -20.90 -7.15
C ASP A 104 -1.67 -19.82 -6.13
N GLN A 105 -2.19 -20.22 -4.96
CA GLN A 105 -2.52 -19.29 -3.88
C GLN A 105 -1.28 -18.61 -3.31
N ARG A 106 -0.15 -19.33 -3.23
CA ARG A 106 1.14 -18.77 -2.82
C ARG A 106 1.62 -17.70 -3.80
N VAL A 107 1.56 -17.97 -5.10
CA VAL A 107 1.96 -17.01 -6.15
C VAL A 107 1.10 -15.75 -6.10
N ILE A 108 -0.23 -15.90 -6.02
CA ILE A 108 -1.16 -14.77 -5.92
C ILE A 108 -0.84 -13.90 -4.71
N TRP A 109 -0.65 -14.54 -3.55
CA TRP A 109 -0.37 -13.82 -2.31
C TRP A 109 0.97 -13.07 -2.37
N VAL A 110 1.99 -13.64 -2.99
CA VAL A 110 3.30 -12.98 -3.15
C VAL A 110 3.21 -11.80 -4.09
N ILE A 111 2.56 -11.96 -5.25
CA ILE A 111 2.33 -10.87 -6.20
C ILE A 111 1.60 -9.72 -5.50
N TRP A 112 0.56 -10.04 -4.73
CA TRP A 112 -0.18 -9.05 -3.95
C TRP A 112 0.70 -8.33 -2.93
N GLN A 113 1.45 -9.07 -2.10
CA GLN A 113 2.31 -8.52 -1.05
C GLN A 113 3.47 -7.66 -1.58
N VAL A 114 4.02 -8.02 -2.75
CA VAL A 114 5.14 -7.29 -3.36
C VAL A 114 4.67 -6.07 -4.14
N SER A 115 3.44 -6.09 -4.67
CA SER A 115 2.92 -5.00 -5.52
C SER A 115 2.87 -3.64 -4.83
N GLY A 116 2.46 -3.58 -3.56
CA GLY A 116 2.38 -2.34 -2.79
C GLY A 116 3.74 -1.67 -2.60
N PRO A 117 4.73 -2.35 -2.02
CA PRO A 117 6.10 -1.84 -1.91
C PRO A 117 6.72 -1.44 -3.26
N LEU A 118 6.46 -2.19 -4.34
CA LEU A 118 6.93 -1.83 -5.67
C LEU A 118 6.33 -0.52 -6.19
N LEU A 119 5.02 -0.28 -5.97
CA LEU A 119 4.37 0.98 -6.33
C LEU A 119 4.98 2.15 -5.56
N VAL A 120 5.23 1.98 -4.26
CA VAL A 120 5.89 2.99 -3.41
C VAL A 120 7.30 3.28 -3.91
N LEU A 121 8.09 2.24 -4.22
CA LEU A 121 9.43 2.39 -4.79
C LEU A 121 9.41 3.14 -6.13
N ALA A 122 8.48 2.80 -7.02
CA ALA A 122 8.33 3.49 -8.29
C ALA A 122 7.99 4.98 -8.09
N GLY A 123 7.12 5.30 -7.14
CA GLY A 123 6.78 6.68 -6.77
C GLY A 123 7.99 7.45 -6.21
N LEU A 124 8.67 6.86 -5.22
CA LEU A 124 9.88 7.45 -4.61
C LEU A 124 10.99 7.66 -5.65
N TRP A 125 11.18 6.71 -6.56
CA TRP A 125 12.15 6.82 -7.64
C TRP A 125 11.85 8.00 -8.57
N LEU A 126 10.58 8.18 -8.94
CA LEU A 126 10.17 9.31 -9.77
C LEU A 126 10.41 10.65 -9.07
N VAL A 127 10.03 10.77 -7.79
CA VAL A 127 10.27 11.98 -6.99
C VAL A 127 11.76 12.25 -6.86
N TYR A 128 12.56 11.24 -6.53
CA TYR A 128 14.02 11.32 -6.46
C TYR A 128 14.61 11.82 -7.79
N SER A 129 14.12 11.31 -8.91
CA SER A 129 14.62 11.69 -10.22
C SER A 129 14.37 13.16 -10.56
N VAL A 130 13.25 13.74 -10.10
CA VAL A 130 12.90 15.16 -10.26
C VAL A 130 13.75 16.04 -9.34
N VAL A 131 13.87 15.67 -8.07
CA VAL A 131 14.71 16.39 -7.09
C VAL A 131 16.17 16.43 -7.54
N ARG A 132 16.69 15.29 -8.00
CA ARG A 132 18.05 15.19 -8.50
C ARG A 132 18.31 16.10 -9.70
N SER A 133 17.35 16.21 -10.63
CA SER A 133 17.48 17.15 -11.75
C SER A 133 17.41 18.62 -11.31
N ALA A 134 16.53 18.96 -10.35
CA ALA A 134 16.48 20.31 -9.82
C ALA A 134 17.81 20.71 -9.17
N ARG A 135 18.46 19.78 -8.47
CA ARG A 135 19.80 19.98 -7.90
C ARG A 135 20.89 20.19 -8.95
N LEU A 136 20.75 19.62 -10.15
CA LEU A 136 21.71 19.78 -11.25
C LEU A 136 21.58 21.12 -11.99
N GLY A 137 20.62 21.96 -11.60
CA GLY A 137 20.54 23.36 -12.02
C GLY A 137 19.42 23.70 -12.99
N ASP A 138 18.68 22.70 -13.50
CA ASP A 138 17.52 22.95 -14.36
C ASP A 138 16.28 22.13 -13.93
N PRO A 139 15.41 22.71 -13.09
CA PRO A 139 14.18 22.06 -12.69
C PRO A 139 13.12 22.04 -13.81
N PHE A 140 13.15 22.97 -14.77
CA PHE A 140 12.12 23.18 -15.79
C PHE A 140 12.50 22.56 -17.12
N VAL A 141 12.74 21.25 -17.11
CA VAL A 141 12.96 20.47 -18.33
C VAL A 141 11.75 19.60 -18.66
N ALA A 142 11.44 19.44 -19.95
CA ALA A 142 10.35 18.58 -20.44
C ALA A 142 10.44 17.13 -19.93
N ARG A 143 11.64 16.65 -19.56
CA ARG A 143 11.83 15.34 -18.93
C ARG A 143 11.19 15.26 -17.54
N ASN A 144 11.24 16.34 -16.76
CA ASN A 144 10.64 16.39 -15.42
C ASN A 144 9.12 16.49 -15.48
N GLU A 145 8.60 17.22 -16.46
CA GLU A 145 7.16 17.25 -16.74
C GLU A 145 6.61 15.84 -16.98
N ARG A 146 7.23 15.06 -17.88
CA ARG A 146 6.84 13.66 -18.14
C ARG A 146 6.90 12.79 -16.89
N ARG A 147 7.90 12.99 -16.02
CA ARG A 147 8.03 12.27 -14.75
C ARG A 147 6.91 12.61 -13.78
N LEU A 148 6.51 13.88 -13.70
CA LEU A 148 5.37 14.32 -12.87
C LEU A 148 4.04 13.77 -13.39
N TRP A 149 3.83 13.74 -14.71
CA TRP A 149 2.67 13.08 -15.32
C TRP A 149 2.65 11.58 -15.03
N THR A 150 3.81 10.93 -15.14
CA THR A 150 3.94 9.50 -14.80
C THR A 150 3.64 9.26 -13.32
N LEU A 151 4.10 10.14 -12.43
CA LEU A 151 3.83 10.07 -11.00
C LEU A 151 2.34 10.26 -10.70
N ALA A 152 1.69 11.24 -11.33
CA ALA A 152 0.26 11.47 -11.21
C ALA A 152 -0.55 10.24 -11.65
N GLY A 153 -0.22 9.68 -12.82
CA GLY A 153 -0.83 8.45 -13.33
C GLY A 153 -0.57 7.25 -12.41
N LEU A 154 0.65 7.11 -11.91
CA LEU A 154 1.02 6.04 -10.98
C LEU A 154 0.23 6.12 -9.67
N ILE A 155 0.01 7.31 -9.12
CA ILE A 155 -0.77 7.49 -7.89
C ILE A 155 -2.25 7.20 -8.15
N ALA A 156 -2.82 7.79 -9.20
CA ALA A 156 -4.23 7.63 -9.52
C ALA A 156 -4.58 6.19 -9.91
N VAL A 157 -3.86 5.64 -10.89
CA VAL A 157 -4.12 4.30 -11.45
C VAL A 157 -3.51 3.23 -10.56
N GLY A 158 -2.28 3.41 -10.07
CA GLY A 158 -1.63 2.43 -9.22
C GLY A 158 -2.29 2.29 -7.85
N GLY A 159 -2.71 3.39 -7.22
CA GLY A 159 -3.42 3.32 -5.93
C GLY A 159 -4.80 2.66 -6.05
N THR A 160 -5.54 3.01 -7.10
CA THR A 160 -6.86 2.38 -7.37
C THR A 160 -6.68 0.92 -7.78
N GLY A 161 -5.74 0.65 -8.68
CA GLY A 161 -5.41 -0.70 -9.16
C GLY A 161 -4.93 -1.61 -8.04
N TYR A 162 -4.17 -1.10 -7.06
CA TYR A 162 -3.77 -1.85 -5.88
C TYR A 162 -4.96 -2.23 -4.98
N SER A 163 -5.90 -1.32 -4.78
CA SER A 163 -7.13 -1.60 -4.03
C SER A 163 -7.95 -2.70 -4.72
N MET A 164 -8.07 -2.63 -6.05
CA MET A 164 -8.75 -3.68 -6.83
C MET A 164 -7.98 -5.01 -6.79
N LEU A 165 -6.65 -4.97 -6.93
CA LEU A 165 -5.80 -6.16 -6.85
C LEU A 165 -5.93 -6.84 -5.49
N THR A 166 -6.02 -6.07 -4.41
CA THR A 166 -6.24 -6.57 -3.05
C THR A 166 -7.56 -7.32 -2.96
N GLY A 167 -8.68 -6.69 -3.35
CA GLY A 167 -9.98 -7.37 -3.33
C GLY A 167 -10.05 -8.60 -4.24
N VAL A 168 -9.40 -8.57 -5.41
CA VAL A 168 -9.32 -9.73 -6.31
C VAL A 168 -8.44 -10.84 -5.73
N ALA A 169 -7.31 -10.51 -5.10
CA ALA A 169 -6.43 -11.49 -4.45
C ALA A 169 -7.16 -12.17 -3.30
N GLU A 170 -7.82 -11.41 -2.43
CA GLU A 170 -8.65 -11.93 -1.33
C GLU A 170 -9.78 -12.82 -1.87
N MET A 171 -10.49 -12.36 -2.90
CA MET A 171 -11.53 -13.14 -3.57
C MET A 171 -11.01 -14.47 -4.14
N LEU A 172 -9.88 -14.45 -4.83
CA LEU A 172 -9.29 -15.65 -5.42
C LEU A 172 -8.78 -16.62 -4.36
N MET A 173 -8.23 -16.11 -3.24
CA MET A 173 -7.79 -16.92 -2.12
C MET A 173 -8.98 -17.57 -1.39
N LEU A 174 -10.04 -16.80 -1.09
CA LEU A 174 -11.23 -17.27 -0.38
C LEU A 174 -12.09 -18.21 -1.23
N ARG A 175 -12.35 -17.89 -2.52
CA ARG A 175 -13.15 -18.74 -3.41
C ARG A 175 -12.58 -20.14 -3.64
N ARG A 176 -11.25 -20.29 -3.53
CA ARG A 176 -10.56 -21.57 -3.69
C ARG A 176 -10.42 -22.34 -2.37
N SER A 177 -11.08 -21.88 -1.31
CA SER A 177 -11.02 -22.43 0.05
C SER A 177 -12.38 -22.95 0.53
N ALA A 178 -12.37 -23.75 1.59
CA ALA A 178 -13.59 -24.19 2.27
C ALA A 178 -14.40 -23.03 2.89
N ALA A 179 -13.79 -21.84 3.05
CA ALA A 179 -14.42 -20.65 3.59
C ALA A 179 -15.17 -19.79 2.54
N ALA A 180 -15.25 -20.24 1.29
CA ALA A 180 -15.85 -19.48 0.18
C ALA A 180 -17.32 -19.05 0.41
N GLY A 181 -18.05 -19.71 1.31
CA GLY A 181 -19.45 -19.40 1.65
C GLY A 181 -19.64 -18.57 2.94
N LEU A 182 -18.57 -18.22 3.65
CA LEU A 182 -18.64 -17.63 5.00
C LEU A 182 -18.37 -16.11 5.03
N THR A 183 -18.15 -15.47 3.88
CA THR A 183 -17.73 -14.06 3.81
C THR A 183 -18.49 -13.31 2.73
N GLU A 184 -19.07 -12.16 3.07
CA GLU A 184 -19.56 -11.17 2.12
C GLU A 184 -18.39 -10.30 1.69
N MET A 185 -18.02 -10.38 0.40
CA MET A 185 -16.95 -9.56 -0.14
C MET A 185 -17.46 -8.14 -0.41
N VAL A 186 -17.11 -7.22 0.48
CA VAL A 186 -17.37 -5.79 0.31
C VAL A 186 -16.16 -5.14 -0.35
N PHE A 187 -16.31 -4.75 -1.62
CA PHE A 187 -15.28 -4.00 -2.32
C PHE A 187 -15.32 -2.53 -1.91
N THR A 188 -14.38 -2.11 -1.08
CA THR A 188 -14.20 -0.69 -0.76
C THR A 188 -13.27 -0.05 -1.79
N VAL A 189 -13.84 0.70 -2.73
CA VAL A 189 -13.06 1.50 -3.67
C VAL A 189 -12.78 2.86 -3.05
N SER A 190 -11.51 3.15 -2.77
CA SER A 190 -11.09 4.47 -2.30
C SER A 190 -10.80 5.40 -3.48
N PHE A 191 -11.42 6.58 -3.49
CA PHE A 191 -11.14 7.63 -4.48
C PHE A 191 -10.00 8.57 -4.06
N LEU A 192 -9.47 8.42 -2.84
CA LEU A 192 -8.36 9.23 -2.33
C LEU A 192 -7.14 9.23 -3.26
N PRO A 193 -6.69 8.08 -3.82
CA PRO A 193 -5.57 8.05 -4.75
C PRO A 193 -5.84 8.87 -6.01
N LEU A 194 -7.08 8.91 -6.48
CA LEU A 194 -7.46 9.66 -7.67
C LEU A 194 -7.36 11.17 -7.42
N VAL A 195 -7.82 11.64 -6.26
CA VAL A 195 -7.67 13.04 -5.83
C VAL A 195 -6.20 13.40 -5.64
N ALA A 196 -5.42 12.54 -4.99
CA ALA A 196 -3.98 12.75 -4.80
C ALA A 196 -3.23 12.83 -6.15
N GLY A 197 -3.54 11.92 -7.08
CA GLY A 197 -2.97 11.93 -8.43
C GLY A 197 -3.35 13.18 -9.21
N LEU A 198 -4.59 13.66 -9.08
CA LEU A 198 -5.04 14.92 -9.70
C LEU A 198 -4.26 16.11 -9.14
N GLY A 199 -4.01 16.15 -7.83
CA GLY A 199 -3.15 17.17 -7.22
C GLY A 199 -1.74 17.19 -7.84
N VAL A 200 -1.14 16.03 -8.06
CA VAL A 200 0.17 15.92 -8.74
C VAL A 200 0.07 16.30 -10.22
N ALA A 201 -1.03 15.99 -10.91
CA ALA A 201 -1.26 16.41 -12.28
C ALA A 201 -1.35 17.93 -12.42
N VAL A 202 -1.97 18.62 -11.45
CA VAL A 202 -1.97 20.09 -11.41
C VAL A 202 -0.55 20.63 -11.24
N LEU A 203 0.28 20.01 -10.40
CA LEU A 203 1.70 20.38 -10.30
C LEU A 203 2.45 20.17 -11.62
N ALA A 204 2.19 19.06 -12.32
CA ALA A 204 2.76 18.79 -13.64
C ALA A 204 2.35 19.87 -14.66
N TRP A 205 1.08 20.29 -14.62
CA TRP A 205 0.56 21.36 -15.45
C TRP A 205 1.23 22.71 -15.19
N VAL A 206 1.39 23.08 -13.91
CA VAL A 206 2.12 24.30 -13.52
C VAL A 206 3.56 24.25 -14.05
N TRP A 207 4.19 23.08 -14.01
CA TRP A 207 5.51 22.87 -14.60
C TRP A 207 5.52 23.09 -16.11
N HIS A 208 4.54 22.55 -16.83
CA HIS A 208 4.40 22.73 -18.28
C HIS A 208 4.30 24.22 -18.66
N VAL A 209 3.45 24.97 -17.94
CA VAL A 209 3.31 26.42 -18.15
C VAL A 209 4.62 27.16 -17.82
N GLY A 210 5.34 26.73 -16.78
CA GLY A 210 6.65 27.32 -16.43
C GLY A 210 7.67 27.14 -17.56
N ILE A 211 7.72 25.96 -18.17
CA ILE A 211 8.61 25.66 -19.31
C ILE A 211 8.25 26.53 -20.52
N SER A 212 6.96 26.63 -20.88
CA SER A 212 6.53 27.40 -22.05
C SER A 212 6.88 28.88 -21.91
N LEU A 213 6.73 29.46 -20.71
CA LEU A 213 7.10 30.85 -20.44
C LEU A 213 8.61 31.08 -20.54
N GLN A 214 9.42 30.12 -20.10
CA GLN A 214 10.88 30.20 -20.22
C GLN A 214 11.32 30.16 -21.69
N ASP A 215 10.70 29.30 -22.49
CA ASP A 215 10.97 29.20 -23.92
C ASP A 215 10.57 30.48 -24.68
N GLU A 216 9.43 31.09 -24.35
CA GLU A 216 8.97 32.36 -24.93
C GLU A 216 9.94 33.53 -24.63
N VAL A 217 10.41 33.63 -23.38
CA VAL A 217 11.38 34.65 -22.99
C VAL A 217 12.72 34.44 -23.68
N ALA A 218 13.20 33.20 -23.77
CA ALA A 218 14.44 32.86 -24.45
C ALA A 218 14.39 33.13 -25.97
N GLY A 219 13.22 33.01 -26.60
CA GLY A 219 13.01 33.31 -28.02
C GLY A 219 12.86 34.80 -28.35
N THR A 220 12.74 35.68 -27.36
CA THR A 220 12.55 37.13 -27.53
C THR A 220 13.87 37.94 -27.46
N ILE A 221 14.98 37.28 -27.08
CA ILE A 221 16.33 37.86 -26.98
C ILE A 221 17.13 37.58 -28.25
#